data_AF-A0A2V8V692-F1
#
_entry.id   AF-A0A2V8V692-F1
#
_cell.length_a   1.000
_cell.length_b   1.000
_cell.length_c   1.000
_cell.angle_alpha   90.00
_cell.angle_beta   90.00
_cell.angle_gamma   90.00
#
_symmetry.space_group_name_H-M   'P 1'
#
loop_
_entity.id
_entity.type
_entity.pdbx_description
1 polymer ?
#
loop_
_entity_poly.entity_id
_entity_poly.type
_entity_poly.pdbx_seq_one_letter_code
_entity_poly.pdbx_strand_id
1 'polypeptide(L)'
;MIAKSNGVMLTGVISIRSKSKTLARYGSERMIGPSRARIRAALAACIAFLLWGAGTCCRAQVSSSAACSSCHDVGQKMEKRAHAALSCSTCHVKHEEYPHLEGIPKPVCASCHQQVAAEHARGIHGQEIRKGNAAAPECGTCHGTAHEVQITKSTAFRAGVAETCGMCHSDMASEYQVSVHGKAVARGVAQAPVCTDCHGEHSILPPSNTASPVSGRNIRATCGSCHGDVRLARKFGFPEDRLLSFDASFHGLAAKSGSETVANCASCHGVHNILPSSDPRSTINSKNLAATCGRCHPGAGHRFAIGRVHFTEAGTELRAVGWVRRFYLWVIPLTIGLMLLHNAGDWVRKLYRMRLSRAPSTMLPATGEPQFRMFAFERLQHALLAVSFTILAWSGFALQYPGRWWAKPMLLWEGTMPVRSLVHRVAAVVFIAVTLMHVISLVANGNLRRHWRGLLPARRDVTEAAGTFRYNLGLLRERPATSEHSYVEKAEYWAVVWGAAVMILSGVMLWASDFAMAWLPKSLLDVATAVHFYEAVLATLAILVWHFYSVIFDPDVYPLDTAALTGFSARPRQLEPEATETREQPITKL
;
A
#
# COMPACT_ATOMS: atom_id res chain seq x y z
N MET A 1 39.84 -37.12 -26.09
CA MET A 1 40.58 -38.12 -25.29
C MET A 1 39.84 -38.34 -23.96
N ILE A 2 39.44 -39.60 -23.70
CA ILE A 2 39.38 -40.31 -22.41
C ILE A 2 39.13 -39.52 -21.09
N ALA A 3 38.01 -39.85 -20.41
CA ALA A 3 37.78 -39.89 -18.94
C ALA A 3 37.85 -38.56 -18.12
N LYS A 4 37.26 -38.37 -16.92
CA LYS A 4 36.28 -39.04 -16.00
C LYS A 4 35.88 -37.94 -14.96
N SER A 5 34.81 -37.97 -14.15
CA SER A 5 33.65 -38.87 -13.95
C SER A 5 32.52 -38.13 -13.18
N ASN A 6 31.35 -38.75 -13.02
CA ASN A 6 30.13 -38.21 -12.40
C ASN A 6 30.11 -38.25 -10.85
N GLY A 7 29.10 -37.59 -10.23
CA GLY A 7 28.66 -37.83 -8.83
C GLY A 7 28.18 -36.56 -8.09
N VAL A 8 27.03 -35.97 -8.43
CA VAL A 8 25.67 -36.23 -7.88
C VAL A 8 25.41 -35.71 -6.45
N MET A 9 24.30 -34.97 -6.32
CA MET A 9 23.67 -34.36 -5.13
C MET A 9 23.64 -35.18 -3.83
N LEU A 10 23.52 -34.49 -2.68
CA LEU A 10 22.39 -34.69 -1.75
C LEU A 10 22.16 -33.51 -0.77
N THR A 11 20.91 -33.41 -0.32
CA THR A 11 20.21 -32.41 0.51
C THR A 11 20.73 -32.18 1.94
N GLY A 12 20.44 -30.99 2.53
CA GLY A 12 20.76 -30.72 3.95
C GLY A 12 20.13 -29.45 4.57
N VAL A 13 18.82 -29.50 4.78
CA VAL A 13 17.95 -28.81 5.78
C VAL A 13 18.63 -28.04 6.93
N ILE A 14 18.16 -26.80 7.17
CA ILE A 14 18.39 -25.99 8.39
C ILE A 14 17.36 -26.37 9.48
N SER A 15 17.79 -26.45 10.75
CA SER A 15 16.88 -26.56 11.91
C SER A 15 17.29 -25.62 13.05
N ILE A 16 16.30 -25.12 13.78
CA ILE A 16 16.41 -24.08 14.81
C ILE A 16 15.91 -24.65 16.15
N ARG A 17 16.64 -24.40 17.25
CA ARG A 17 16.16 -24.30 18.66
C ARG A 17 17.36 -23.95 19.55
N SER A 18 17.29 -23.30 20.72
CA SER A 18 16.35 -22.47 21.50
C SER A 18 16.75 -22.65 22.98
N LYS A 19 16.31 -21.76 23.89
CA LYS A 19 16.47 -21.79 25.38
C LYS A 19 17.82 -21.26 25.90
N SER A 20 17.89 -20.66 27.10
CA SER A 20 16.85 -20.03 27.94
C SER A 20 17.50 -19.11 29.00
N LYS A 21 16.69 -18.26 29.63
CA LYS A 21 17.02 -17.51 30.85
C LYS A 21 17.49 -18.45 31.98
N THR A 22 18.32 -17.99 32.93
CA THR A 22 17.92 -17.50 34.29
C THR A 22 19.02 -17.69 35.37
N LEU A 23 19.26 -16.65 36.20
CA LEU A 23 19.78 -16.63 37.61
C LEU A 23 21.10 -17.33 38.05
N ALA A 24 22.03 -16.55 38.64
CA ALA A 24 22.61 -16.68 40.01
C ALA A 24 23.85 -15.74 40.17
N ARG A 25 23.77 -14.64 40.94
CA ARG A 25 24.19 -14.48 42.35
C ARG A 25 25.68 -14.72 42.69
N TYR A 26 26.39 -13.60 42.88
CA TYR A 26 27.33 -13.29 43.99
C TYR A 26 28.38 -14.32 44.43
N GLY A 27 29.65 -14.00 44.15
CA GLY A 27 30.84 -14.49 44.85
C GLY A 27 31.87 -13.35 44.94
N SER A 28 32.51 -13.16 46.10
CA SER A 28 33.30 -11.95 46.41
C SER A 28 34.80 -12.18 46.38
N GLU A 29 35.54 -11.38 45.60
CA GLU A 29 37.00 -11.24 45.77
C GLU A 29 37.45 -9.77 45.76
N ARG A 30 38.46 -9.46 46.58
CA ARG A 30 38.93 -8.09 46.84
C ARG A 30 39.88 -7.62 45.74
N MET A 31 39.54 -6.53 45.05
CA MET A 31 40.52 -5.85 44.20
C MET A 31 41.51 -5.02 45.03
N ILE A 32 42.78 -5.40 44.99
CA ILE A 32 43.90 -4.59 45.50
C ILE A 32 44.34 -3.65 44.36
N GLY A 33 44.16 -2.34 44.55
CA GLY A 33 44.56 -1.34 43.56
C GLY A 33 46.09 -1.18 43.43
N PRO A 34 46.62 -0.84 42.24
CA PRO A 34 48.05 -0.67 42.03
C PRO A 34 48.62 0.53 42.81
N SER A 35 49.85 0.39 43.31
CA SER A 35 50.49 1.39 44.17
C SER A 35 50.79 2.71 43.44
N ARG A 36 50.76 3.82 44.21
CA ARG A 36 50.94 5.21 43.73
C ARG A 36 52.24 5.46 42.93
N ALA A 37 53.23 4.57 43.05
CA ALA A 37 54.47 4.64 42.27
C ALA A 37 54.25 4.39 40.76
N ARG A 38 53.38 3.44 40.38
CA ARG A 38 53.12 3.11 38.97
C ARG A 38 52.40 4.23 38.21
N ILE A 39 51.52 4.97 38.90
CA ILE A 39 50.81 6.13 38.33
C ILE A 39 51.79 7.29 38.06
N ARG A 40 52.74 7.54 38.97
CA ARG A 40 53.77 8.58 38.78
C ARG A 40 54.73 8.28 37.63
N ALA A 41 55.13 7.01 37.45
CA ALA A 41 55.96 6.59 36.32
C ALA A 41 55.23 6.77 34.97
N ALA A 42 53.94 6.43 34.89
CA ALA A 42 53.15 6.61 33.68
C ALA A 42 52.97 8.10 33.30
N LEU A 43 52.69 8.98 34.28
CA LEU A 43 52.58 10.42 34.03
C LEU A 43 53.92 11.05 33.58
N ALA A 44 55.05 10.64 34.16
CA ALA A 44 56.37 11.12 33.74
C ALA A 44 56.68 10.73 32.29
N ALA A 45 56.34 9.49 31.89
CA ALA A 45 56.51 9.02 30.51
C ALA A 45 55.64 9.81 29.52
N CYS A 46 54.38 10.11 29.86
CA CYS A 46 53.50 10.92 29.01
C CYS A 46 54.00 12.36 28.85
N ILE A 47 54.52 12.99 29.92
CA ILE A 47 55.05 14.36 29.86
C ILE A 47 56.34 14.41 29.03
N ALA A 48 57.22 13.41 29.15
CA ALA A 48 58.41 13.31 28.31
C ALA A 48 58.05 13.13 26.82
N PHE A 49 57.03 12.33 26.50
CA PHE A 49 56.56 12.15 25.11
C PHE A 49 55.93 13.44 24.53
N LEU A 50 55.18 14.21 25.35
CA LEU A 50 54.61 15.50 24.97
C LEU A 50 55.68 16.57 24.72
N LEU A 51 56.78 16.57 25.47
CA LEU A 51 57.87 17.53 25.29
C LEU A 51 58.83 17.17 24.15
N TRP A 52 59.02 15.88 23.84
CA TRP A 52 59.87 15.48 22.71
C TRP A 52 59.16 15.59 21.34
N GLY A 53 57.83 15.51 21.31
CA GLY A 53 57.02 15.71 20.10
C GLY A 53 56.92 17.17 19.61
N ALA A 54 57.33 18.16 20.41
CA ALA A 54 57.18 19.58 20.11
C ALA A 54 58.38 20.21 19.36
N GLY A 55 59.49 19.48 19.18
CA GLY A 55 60.78 20.06 18.79
C GLY A 55 61.10 20.16 17.28
N THR A 56 60.39 19.45 16.40
CA THR A 56 60.83 19.26 15.00
C THR A 56 59.74 19.40 13.92
N CYS A 57 58.55 19.88 14.26
CA CYS A 57 57.49 20.19 13.28
C CYS A 57 57.33 21.70 12.99
N CYS A 58 58.47 22.40 12.85
CA CYS A 58 58.53 23.76 12.30
C CYS A 58 59.69 23.87 11.29
N ARG A 59 59.56 23.14 10.19
CA ARG A 59 60.39 23.38 8.99
C ARG A 59 59.54 23.34 7.72
N ALA A 60 58.89 24.48 7.46
CA ALA A 60 58.51 24.95 6.14
C ALA A 60 57.92 23.93 5.15
N GLN A 61 56.64 23.58 5.33
CA GLN A 61 55.75 23.67 4.18
C GLN A 61 55.36 25.15 4.02
N VAL A 62 56.22 25.92 3.35
CA VAL A 62 55.73 27.07 2.61
C VAL A 62 54.74 26.50 1.61
N SER A 63 53.47 26.85 1.71
CA SER A 63 52.48 26.39 0.74
C SER A 63 52.93 26.90 -0.64
N SER A 64 52.99 26.03 -1.66
CA SER A 64 53.41 26.47 -3.00
C SER A 64 52.48 27.57 -3.56
N SER A 65 51.25 27.69 -3.01
CA SER A 65 50.36 28.81 -3.23
C SER A 65 50.93 30.18 -2.85
N ALA A 66 51.78 30.30 -1.82
CA ALA A 66 52.42 31.57 -1.47
C ALA A 66 53.44 32.01 -2.54
N ALA A 67 54.17 31.06 -3.13
CA ALA A 67 55.09 31.33 -4.24
C ALA A 67 54.30 31.75 -5.51
N CYS A 68 53.26 31.00 -5.89
CA CYS A 68 52.42 31.35 -7.03
C CYS A 68 51.69 32.70 -6.87
N SER A 69 51.29 33.06 -5.64
CA SER A 69 50.57 34.31 -5.37
C SER A 69 51.44 35.58 -5.49
N SER A 70 52.75 35.44 -5.69
CA SER A 70 53.62 36.58 -6.00
C SER A 70 53.42 37.12 -7.42
N CYS A 71 52.97 36.26 -8.36
CA CYS A 71 52.70 36.61 -9.76
C CYS A 71 51.22 36.45 -10.15
N HIS A 72 50.40 35.74 -9.36
CA HIS A 72 48.98 35.51 -9.64
C HIS A 72 48.07 36.02 -8.51
N ASP A 73 47.14 36.91 -8.84
CA ASP A 73 46.17 37.50 -7.91
C ASP A 73 45.05 36.54 -7.44
N VAL A 74 44.87 35.43 -8.16
CA VAL A 74 43.78 34.45 -7.91
C VAL A 74 43.87 33.73 -6.56
N GLY A 75 45.04 33.70 -5.91
CA GLY A 75 45.23 33.02 -4.63
C GLY A 75 44.29 33.53 -3.52
N GLN A 76 44.03 34.84 -3.48
CA GLN A 76 43.11 35.45 -2.51
C GLN A 76 41.65 34.98 -2.70
N LYS A 77 41.25 34.65 -3.93
CA LYS A 77 39.88 34.20 -4.22
C LYS A 77 39.56 32.84 -3.61
N MET A 78 40.59 32.01 -3.38
CA MET A 78 40.48 30.63 -2.88
C MET A 78 40.36 30.51 -1.36
N GLU A 79 40.78 31.51 -0.58
CA GLU A 79 40.92 31.42 0.89
C GLU A 79 39.65 30.96 1.63
N LYS A 80 38.46 31.27 1.07
CA LYS A 80 37.14 30.93 1.65
C LYS A 80 36.35 29.93 0.78
N ARG A 81 37.06 29.12 -0.03
CA ARG A 81 36.50 28.18 -1.01
C ARG A 81 36.75 26.72 -0.62
N ALA A 82 36.06 25.80 -1.28
CA ALA A 82 36.13 24.37 -0.95
C ALA A 82 37.55 23.77 -1.05
N HIS A 83 38.41 24.37 -1.88
CA HIS A 83 39.79 23.93 -2.12
C HIS A 83 40.86 24.82 -1.46
N ALA A 84 40.50 25.67 -0.48
CA ALA A 84 41.43 26.60 0.19
C ALA A 84 42.69 25.93 0.77
N ALA A 85 42.58 24.66 1.17
CA ALA A 85 43.68 23.88 1.74
C ALA A 85 44.58 23.17 0.69
N LEU A 86 44.24 23.22 -0.61
CA LEU A 86 45.04 22.62 -1.67
C LEU A 86 46.12 23.59 -2.16
N SER A 87 47.27 23.04 -2.54
CA SER A 87 48.35 23.80 -3.14
C SER A 87 48.10 24.03 -4.64
N CYS A 88 48.58 25.14 -5.22
CA CYS A 88 48.35 25.43 -6.65
C CYS A 88 48.89 24.33 -7.56
N SER A 89 50.04 23.74 -7.20
CA SER A 89 50.66 22.60 -7.88
C SER A 89 49.82 21.31 -7.89
N THR A 90 48.82 21.19 -7.00
CA THR A 90 47.88 20.05 -7.00
C THR A 90 46.98 20.05 -8.24
N CYS A 91 46.70 21.23 -8.82
CA CYS A 91 45.88 21.39 -10.02
C CYS A 91 46.70 21.80 -11.26
N HIS A 92 47.83 22.48 -11.07
CA HIS A 92 48.72 22.94 -12.15
C HIS A 92 50.00 22.10 -12.21
N VAL A 93 49.95 21.00 -12.97
CA VAL A 93 50.98 19.94 -13.00
C VAL A 93 52.23 20.29 -13.84
N LYS A 94 52.20 21.41 -14.59
CA LYS A 94 53.32 21.94 -15.38
C LYS A 94 53.59 23.40 -15.00
N HIS A 95 53.81 23.65 -13.72
CA HIS A 95 53.99 24.98 -13.15
C HIS A 95 55.46 25.38 -12.98
N GLU A 96 56.36 24.40 -13.08
CA GLU A 96 57.80 24.49 -12.81
C GLU A 96 58.62 25.11 -13.94
N GLU A 97 58.09 25.15 -15.17
CA GLU A 97 58.77 25.69 -16.35
C GLU A 97 58.32 27.13 -16.63
N TYR A 98 59.27 28.08 -16.62
CA TYR A 98 59.04 29.50 -16.93
C TYR A 98 59.89 29.93 -18.15
N PRO A 99 59.35 30.71 -19.11
CA PRO A 99 57.96 31.14 -19.21
C PRO A 99 57.01 29.97 -19.48
N HIS A 100 55.82 30.01 -18.87
CA HIS A 100 54.80 28.97 -19.03
C HIS A 100 54.34 28.88 -20.49
N LEU A 101 54.23 27.65 -21.01
CA LEU A 101 53.70 27.42 -22.36
C LEU A 101 52.25 27.89 -22.47
N GLU A 102 51.90 28.57 -23.56
CA GLU A 102 50.52 28.94 -23.85
C GLU A 102 49.62 27.70 -23.97
N GLY A 103 48.37 27.81 -23.50
CA GLY A 103 47.38 26.74 -23.64
C GLY A 103 47.47 25.59 -22.63
N ILE A 104 48.03 25.81 -21.42
CA ILE A 104 48.00 24.80 -20.34
C ILE A 104 46.57 24.27 -20.15
N PRO A 105 46.34 22.94 -20.19
CA PRO A 105 45.03 22.35 -19.98
C PRO A 105 44.41 22.78 -18.64
N LYS A 106 43.15 23.22 -18.67
CA LYS A 106 42.41 23.60 -17.47
C LYS A 106 42.24 22.38 -16.53
N PRO A 107 42.30 22.55 -15.19
CA PRO A 107 42.09 21.45 -14.26
C PRO A 107 40.72 20.77 -14.45
N VAL A 108 40.74 19.46 -14.73
CA VAL A 108 39.54 18.66 -14.95
C VAL A 108 39.06 18.09 -13.62
N CYS A 109 37.91 18.53 -13.13
CA CYS A 109 37.36 18.13 -11.82
C CYS A 109 37.25 16.59 -11.64
N ALA A 110 37.02 15.87 -12.73
CA ALA A 110 36.89 14.41 -12.74
C ALA A 110 38.18 13.66 -12.36
N SER A 111 39.37 14.28 -12.37
CA SER A 111 40.61 13.62 -11.94
C SER A 111 40.53 13.16 -10.48
N CYS A 112 39.99 14.01 -9.61
CA CYS A 112 39.77 13.74 -8.17
C CYS A 112 38.32 13.34 -7.86
N HIS A 113 37.32 13.88 -8.57
CA HIS A 113 35.90 13.65 -8.31
C HIS A 113 35.27 12.64 -9.29
N GLN A 114 35.95 11.51 -9.51
CA GLN A 114 35.58 10.50 -10.52
C GLN A 114 34.12 10.00 -10.39
N GLN A 115 33.68 9.65 -9.17
CA GLN A 115 32.31 9.20 -8.93
C GLN A 115 31.27 10.27 -9.27
N VAL A 116 31.50 11.51 -8.81
CA VAL A 116 30.59 12.64 -9.02
C VAL A 116 30.50 13.01 -10.50
N ALA A 117 31.62 12.94 -11.22
CA ALA A 117 31.65 13.10 -12.67
C ALA A 117 30.86 11.99 -13.39
N ALA A 118 30.99 10.73 -12.96
CA ALA A 118 30.21 9.60 -13.49
C ALA A 118 28.70 9.67 -13.14
N GLU A 119 28.33 10.39 -12.08
CA GLU A 119 26.95 10.71 -11.72
C GLU A 119 26.39 11.83 -12.61
N HIS A 120 27.10 12.96 -12.74
CA HIS A 120 26.73 14.06 -13.65
C HIS A 120 26.60 13.60 -15.11
N ALA A 121 27.54 12.77 -15.57
CA ALA A 121 27.47 12.14 -16.89
C ALA A 121 26.24 11.23 -17.08
N ARG A 122 25.62 10.69 -16.01
CA ARG A 122 24.37 9.92 -16.11
C ARG A 122 23.12 10.78 -15.99
N GLY A 123 23.21 11.93 -15.31
CA GLY A 123 22.14 12.91 -15.22
C GLY A 123 21.78 13.57 -16.57
N ILE A 124 20.65 14.26 -16.61
CA ILE A 124 20.13 14.88 -17.84
C ILE A 124 21.10 15.92 -18.43
N HIS A 125 21.75 16.73 -17.59
CA HIS A 125 22.73 17.71 -18.06
C HIS A 125 23.94 17.04 -18.76
N GLY A 126 24.51 15.99 -18.17
CA GLY A 126 25.59 15.23 -18.83
C GLY A 126 25.14 14.45 -20.07
N GLN A 127 23.87 14.06 -20.15
CA GLN A 127 23.28 13.51 -21.39
C GLN A 127 23.17 14.58 -22.50
N GLU A 128 22.73 15.79 -22.18
CA GLU A 128 22.64 16.89 -23.14
C GLU A 128 24.02 17.39 -23.62
N ILE A 129 25.01 17.47 -22.74
CA ILE A 129 26.41 17.78 -23.12
C ILE A 129 26.91 16.75 -24.15
N ARG A 130 26.67 15.45 -23.94
CA ARG A 130 27.04 14.39 -24.90
C ARG A 130 26.32 14.49 -26.25
N LYS A 131 25.15 15.16 -26.32
CA LYS A 131 24.44 15.45 -27.58
C LYS A 131 24.97 16.70 -28.29
N GLY A 132 25.97 17.39 -27.72
CA GLY A 132 26.53 18.63 -28.26
C GLY A 132 25.84 19.91 -27.76
N ASN A 133 24.97 19.83 -26.75
CA ASN A 133 24.34 21.02 -26.18
C ASN A 133 25.33 21.78 -25.28
N ALA A 134 26.02 22.78 -25.85
CA ALA A 134 26.99 23.62 -25.15
C ALA A 134 26.37 24.53 -24.06
N ALA A 135 25.03 24.66 -23.98
CA ALA A 135 24.34 25.42 -22.94
C ALA A 135 23.98 24.56 -21.71
N ALA A 136 24.20 23.24 -21.75
CA ALA A 136 23.93 22.36 -20.62
C ALA A 136 25.01 22.53 -19.51
N PRO A 137 24.62 22.64 -18.23
CA PRO A 137 25.52 23.09 -17.17
C PRO A 137 26.56 22.04 -16.76
N GLU A 138 27.82 22.49 -16.70
CA GLU A 138 28.96 21.73 -16.19
C GLU A 138 29.16 21.98 -14.68
N CYS A 139 30.12 21.27 -14.07
CA CYS A 139 30.46 21.44 -12.65
C CYS A 139 30.72 22.92 -12.27
N GLY A 140 31.43 23.66 -13.13
CA GLY A 140 31.76 25.06 -12.89
C GLY A 140 30.54 26.00 -12.92
N THR A 141 29.48 25.65 -13.64
CA THR A 141 28.24 26.44 -13.72
C THR A 141 27.52 26.48 -12.38
N CYS A 142 27.50 25.35 -11.65
CA CYS A 142 26.79 25.24 -10.38
C CYS A 142 27.67 25.54 -9.14
N HIS A 143 28.96 25.19 -9.20
CA HIS A 143 29.87 25.32 -8.06
C HIS A 143 30.77 26.56 -8.13
N GLY A 144 30.85 27.25 -9.27
CA GLY A 144 31.82 28.30 -9.55
C GLY A 144 33.08 27.79 -10.25
N THR A 145 33.91 28.70 -10.76
CA THR A 145 35.17 28.35 -11.45
C THR A 145 36.16 27.64 -10.52
N ALA A 146 37.22 27.02 -11.06
CA ALA A 146 38.15 26.21 -10.27
C ALA A 146 38.79 26.92 -9.05
N HIS A 147 38.91 28.26 -9.09
CA HIS A 147 39.42 29.08 -7.98
C HIS A 147 38.31 29.69 -7.10
N GLU A 148 37.04 29.48 -7.44
CA GLU A 148 35.87 30.09 -6.80
C GLU A 148 34.87 29.05 -6.27
N VAL A 149 35.22 27.75 -6.33
CA VAL A 149 34.41 26.59 -5.93
C VAL A 149 33.79 26.78 -4.54
N GLN A 150 32.46 26.89 -4.50
CA GLN A 150 31.70 27.20 -3.29
C GLN A 150 31.64 26.00 -2.32
N ILE A 151 31.50 26.30 -1.03
CA ILE A 151 31.34 25.28 0.01
C ILE A 151 29.87 24.83 0.03
N THR A 152 29.60 23.68 -0.61
CA THR A 152 28.25 23.13 -0.84
C THR A 152 27.45 22.86 0.43
N LYS A 153 28.13 22.58 1.55
CA LYS A 153 27.51 22.34 2.87
C LYS A 153 27.09 23.62 3.60
N SER A 154 27.35 24.80 3.04
CA SER A 154 26.98 26.08 3.67
C SER A 154 25.48 26.39 3.48
N THR A 155 24.90 27.08 4.46
CA THR A 155 23.52 27.59 4.37
C THR A 155 23.37 28.60 3.23
N ALA A 156 24.41 29.40 2.96
CA ALA A 156 24.45 30.36 1.87
C ALA A 156 24.36 29.66 0.50
N PHE A 157 25.16 28.61 0.26
CA PHE A 157 25.07 27.82 -0.98
C PHE A 157 23.67 27.23 -1.16
N ARG A 158 23.13 26.60 -0.10
CA ARG A 158 21.78 26.01 -0.15
C ARG A 158 20.68 27.04 -0.44
N ALA A 159 20.76 28.24 0.13
CA ALA A 159 19.81 29.32 -0.17
C ALA A 159 19.89 29.80 -1.63
N GLY A 160 21.09 29.82 -2.22
CA GLY A 160 21.33 30.21 -3.62
C GLY A 160 20.92 29.18 -4.68
N VAL A 161 20.63 27.92 -4.32
CA VAL A 161 20.33 26.84 -5.28
C VAL A 161 19.24 27.21 -6.29
N ALA A 162 18.18 27.90 -5.85
CA ALA A 162 17.08 28.30 -6.73
C ALA A 162 17.50 29.37 -7.76
N GLU A 163 18.44 30.25 -7.41
CA GLU A 163 19.02 31.24 -8.31
C GLU A 163 19.98 30.57 -9.31
N THR A 164 20.84 29.66 -8.84
CA THR A 164 21.74 28.86 -9.69
C THR A 164 20.97 28.07 -10.75
N CYS A 165 19.87 27.39 -10.38
CA CYS A 165 19.00 26.72 -11.34
C CYS A 165 18.24 27.73 -12.22
N GLY A 166 17.84 28.87 -11.65
CA GLY A 166 17.13 29.95 -12.34
C GLY A 166 17.88 30.63 -13.48
N MET A 167 19.22 30.51 -13.53
CA MET A 167 20.03 31.00 -14.66
C MET A 167 19.60 30.39 -16.01
N CYS A 168 19.11 29.14 -16.01
CA CYS A 168 18.59 28.45 -17.20
C CYS A 168 17.10 28.08 -17.07
N HIS A 169 16.57 27.99 -15.85
CA HIS A 169 15.17 27.64 -15.56
C HIS A 169 14.42 28.79 -14.86
N SER A 170 14.51 29.99 -15.43
CA SER A 170 13.95 31.25 -14.90
C SER A 170 12.51 31.11 -14.42
N ASP A 171 11.67 30.50 -15.25
CA ASP A 171 10.22 30.44 -15.03
C ASP A 171 9.91 29.55 -13.81
N MET A 172 10.56 28.39 -13.75
CA MET A 172 10.43 27.44 -12.63
C MET A 172 10.98 28.02 -11.32
N ALA A 173 12.08 28.78 -11.39
CA ALA A 173 12.63 29.50 -10.24
C ALA A 173 11.67 30.60 -9.75
N SER A 174 11.02 31.33 -10.66
CA SER A 174 10.04 32.37 -10.31
C SER A 174 8.79 31.78 -9.64
N GLU A 175 8.28 30.64 -10.13
CA GLU A 175 7.19 29.90 -9.50
C GLU A 175 7.58 29.39 -8.10
N TYR A 176 8.79 28.84 -7.98
CA TYR A 176 9.31 28.35 -6.72
C TYR A 176 9.45 29.48 -5.68
N GLN A 177 9.94 30.66 -6.05
CA GLN A 177 10.11 31.80 -5.14
C GLN A 177 8.78 32.23 -4.49
N VAL A 178 7.66 32.18 -5.22
CA VAL A 178 6.33 32.54 -4.67
C VAL A 178 5.65 31.42 -3.88
N SER A 179 6.17 30.20 -3.95
CA SER A 179 5.66 29.02 -3.23
C SER A 179 5.86 29.09 -1.71
N VAL A 180 5.23 28.18 -0.97
CA VAL A 180 5.43 28.04 0.48
C VAL A 180 6.87 27.64 0.83
N HIS A 181 7.56 26.88 -0.04
CA HIS A 181 8.93 26.44 0.19
C HIS A 181 9.94 27.57 -0.09
N GLY A 182 9.82 28.24 -1.24
CA GLY A 182 10.68 29.39 -1.57
C GLY A 182 10.54 30.53 -0.56
N LYS A 183 9.31 30.84 -0.12
CA LYS A 183 9.07 31.79 0.97
C LYS A 183 9.65 31.36 2.31
N ALA A 184 9.77 30.07 2.60
CA ALA A 184 10.40 29.58 3.82
C ALA A 184 11.94 29.70 3.73
N VAL A 185 12.55 29.38 2.59
CA VAL A 185 13.98 29.61 2.34
C VAL A 185 14.33 31.10 2.44
N ALA A 186 13.54 31.98 1.82
CA ALA A 186 13.71 33.43 1.89
C ALA A 186 13.57 34.01 3.32
N ARG A 187 12.91 33.29 4.24
CA ARG A 187 12.82 33.61 5.68
C ARG A 187 13.96 32.98 6.51
N GLY A 188 14.96 32.39 5.88
CA GLY A 188 16.10 31.75 6.54
C GLY A 188 15.83 30.35 7.08
N VAL A 189 14.73 29.69 6.71
CA VAL A 189 14.44 28.31 7.15
C VAL A 189 15.30 27.33 6.35
N ALA A 190 16.52 27.07 6.83
CA ALA A 190 17.50 26.23 6.15
C ALA A 190 17.02 24.78 5.84
N GLN A 191 16.04 24.26 6.60
CA GLN A 191 15.43 22.94 6.35
C GLN A 191 14.26 22.96 5.35
N ALA A 192 13.87 24.12 4.82
CA ALA A 192 12.89 24.17 3.73
C ALA A 192 13.51 23.57 2.45
N PRO A 193 12.74 22.83 1.65
CA PRO A 193 13.26 22.15 0.47
C PRO A 193 13.52 23.11 -0.68
N VAL A 194 14.67 22.93 -1.34
CA VAL A 194 15.12 23.60 -2.57
C VAL A 194 15.11 22.60 -3.74
N CYS A 195 15.49 23.04 -4.93
CA CYS A 195 15.43 22.25 -6.16
C CYS A 195 16.09 20.86 -6.04
N THR A 196 17.24 20.77 -5.37
CA THR A 196 18.00 19.52 -5.21
C THR A 196 17.36 18.51 -4.24
N ASP A 197 16.53 18.94 -3.28
CA ASP A 197 15.84 18.01 -2.37
C ASP A 197 14.72 17.23 -3.08
N CYS A 198 14.24 17.73 -4.23
CA CYS A 198 13.27 17.04 -5.07
C CYS A 198 13.94 16.38 -6.29
N HIS A 199 14.79 17.09 -7.03
CA HIS A 199 15.39 16.58 -8.27
C HIS A 199 16.65 15.73 -8.07
N GLY A 200 17.26 15.76 -6.88
CA GLY A 200 18.60 15.25 -6.64
C GLY A 200 19.70 16.25 -7.03
N GLU A 201 20.95 15.82 -6.89
CA GLU A 201 22.14 16.66 -7.10
C GLU A 201 22.86 16.31 -8.41
N HIS A 202 23.96 15.56 -8.37
CA HIS A 202 24.73 15.25 -9.59
C HIS A 202 24.03 14.23 -10.50
N SER A 203 23.07 13.44 -9.99
CA SER A 203 22.28 12.48 -10.79
C SER A 203 20.84 12.94 -11.07
N ILE A 204 20.61 14.21 -11.47
CA ILE A 204 19.27 14.71 -11.84
C ILE A 204 18.74 13.93 -13.06
N LEU A 205 17.61 13.26 -12.91
CA LEU A 205 16.91 12.52 -13.96
C LEU A 205 15.60 13.22 -14.37
N PRO A 206 15.21 13.17 -15.65
CA PRO A 206 13.96 13.81 -16.10
C PRO A 206 12.74 13.13 -15.46
N PRO A 207 11.61 13.83 -15.25
CA PRO A 207 10.40 13.25 -14.63
C PRO A 207 9.81 12.05 -15.39
N SER A 208 10.09 11.92 -16.68
CA SER A 208 9.71 10.77 -17.51
C SER A 208 10.51 9.48 -17.20
N ASN A 209 11.64 9.58 -16.50
CA ASN A 209 12.41 8.43 -16.06
C ASN A 209 11.84 7.91 -14.73
N THR A 210 11.42 6.65 -14.69
CA THR A 210 10.78 6.01 -13.53
C THR A 210 11.67 5.98 -12.28
N ALA A 211 13.00 6.05 -12.44
CA ALA A 211 13.98 6.16 -11.35
C ALA A 211 14.18 7.60 -10.84
N SER A 212 13.66 8.63 -11.51
CA SER A 212 13.71 10.01 -11.02
C SER A 212 12.85 10.18 -9.76
N PRO A 213 13.30 10.88 -8.70
CA PRO A 213 12.47 11.12 -7.52
C PRO A 213 11.23 11.98 -7.85
N VAL A 214 11.28 12.78 -8.92
CA VAL A 214 10.14 13.58 -9.41
C VAL A 214 9.29 12.86 -10.46
N SER A 215 9.48 11.55 -10.68
CA SER A 215 8.60 10.77 -11.54
C SER A 215 7.20 10.59 -10.93
N GLY A 216 6.16 10.44 -11.74
CA GLY A 216 4.76 10.43 -11.29
C GLY A 216 4.46 9.46 -10.14
N ARG A 217 5.10 8.28 -10.16
CA ARG A 217 5.05 7.25 -9.10
C ARG A 217 5.85 7.58 -7.83
N ASN A 218 6.91 8.39 -7.94
CA ASN A 218 7.84 8.68 -6.85
C ASN A 218 7.49 9.96 -6.08
N ILE A 219 6.71 10.89 -6.67
CA ILE A 219 6.25 12.15 -6.01
C ILE A 219 5.70 11.91 -4.60
N ARG A 220 4.92 10.83 -4.39
CA ARG A 220 4.39 10.45 -3.06
C ARG A 220 5.52 10.24 -2.03
N ALA A 221 6.60 9.56 -2.41
CA ALA A 221 7.75 9.31 -1.54
C ALA A 221 8.59 10.58 -1.36
N THR A 222 8.80 11.36 -2.42
CA THR A 222 9.58 12.60 -2.42
C THR A 222 8.94 13.65 -1.50
N CYS A 223 7.66 13.95 -1.64
CA CYS A 223 6.95 14.81 -0.70
C CYS A 223 6.85 14.18 0.71
N GLY A 224 6.65 12.86 0.76
CA GLY A 224 6.54 12.10 2.01
C GLY A 224 7.81 12.06 2.86
N SER A 225 8.98 12.27 2.27
CA SER A 225 10.27 12.34 2.98
C SER A 225 10.31 13.44 4.05
N CYS A 226 9.60 14.55 3.82
CA CYS A 226 9.45 15.65 4.78
C CYS A 226 8.05 15.69 5.39
N HIS A 227 6.98 15.53 4.60
CA HIS A 227 5.60 15.62 5.08
C HIS A 227 5.10 14.36 5.82
N GLY A 228 5.88 13.28 5.82
CA GLY A 228 5.70 12.11 6.69
C GLY A 228 6.66 12.07 7.89
N ASP A 229 7.58 13.03 8.01
CA ASP A 229 8.53 13.07 9.13
C ASP A 229 7.92 13.79 10.34
N VAL A 230 7.63 13.01 11.39
CA VAL A 230 7.05 13.47 12.66
C VAL A 230 7.92 14.51 13.38
N ARG A 231 9.25 14.45 13.24
CA ARG A 231 10.16 15.42 13.88
C ARG A 231 10.09 16.77 13.16
N LEU A 232 10.05 16.78 11.83
CA LEU A 232 9.86 18.00 11.03
C LEU A 232 8.46 18.58 11.26
N ALA A 233 7.42 17.74 11.26
CA ALA A 233 6.04 18.14 11.53
C ALA A 233 5.92 18.87 12.88
N ARG A 234 6.46 18.29 13.95
CA ARG A 234 6.46 18.91 15.30
C ARG A 234 7.34 20.15 15.39
N LYS A 235 8.51 20.16 14.75
CA LYS A 235 9.42 21.32 14.75
C LYS A 235 8.80 22.55 14.08
N PHE A 236 8.05 22.35 13.00
CA PHE A 236 7.50 23.44 12.18
C PHE A 236 5.98 23.64 12.30
N GLY A 237 5.30 22.84 13.13
CA GLY A 237 3.88 22.99 13.42
C GLY A 237 2.93 22.62 12.27
N PHE A 238 3.35 21.75 11.35
CA PHE A 238 2.47 21.23 10.28
C PHE A 238 1.87 19.87 10.64
N PRO A 239 0.69 19.48 10.11
CA PRO A 239 0.00 18.28 10.55
C PRO A 239 0.75 16.98 10.19
N GLU A 240 0.93 16.10 11.17
CA GLU A 240 1.68 14.83 11.08
C GLU A 240 0.98 13.79 10.15
N ASP A 241 -0.33 13.96 9.92
CA ASP A 241 -1.24 12.98 9.32
C ASP A 241 -1.55 13.19 7.83
N ARG A 242 -0.93 14.17 7.17
CA ARG A 242 -1.20 14.47 5.74
C ARG A 242 -0.84 13.33 4.80
N LEU A 243 0.30 12.69 5.03
CA LEU A 243 0.71 11.52 4.26
C LEU A 243 -0.17 10.30 4.58
N LEU A 244 -0.53 10.09 5.86
CA LEU A 244 -1.37 8.97 6.30
C LEU A 244 -2.80 9.05 5.74
N SER A 245 -3.42 10.24 5.79
CA SER A 245 -4.75 10.48 5.22
C SER A 245 -4.75 10.40 3.69
N PHE A 246 -3.68 10.84 3.02
CA PHE A 246 -3.50 10.62 1.59
C PHE A 246 -3.37 9.13 1.26
N ASP A 247 -2.52 8.40 1.98
CA ASP A 247 -2.29 6.96 1.83
C ASP A 247 -3.55 6.10 1.98
N ALA A 248 -4.51 6.56 2.78
CA ALA A 248 -5.81 5.91 2.96
C ALA A 248 -6.82 6.19 1.84
N SER A 249 -6.54 7.18 0.97
CA SER A 249 -7.38 7.50 -0.18
C SER A 249 -7.08 6.58 -1.38
N PHE A 250 -8.02 6.48 -2.31
CA PHE A 250 -7.84 5.76 -3.58
C PHE A 250 -6.56 6.20 -4.33
N HIS A 251 -6.33 7.51 -4.44
CA HIS A 251 -5.15 8.08 -5.08
C HIS A 251 -3.84 7.67 -4.36
N GLY A 252 -3.83 7.72 -3.03
CA GLY A 252 -2.66 7.31 -2.25
C GLY A 252 -2.36 5.82 -2.32
N LEU A 253 -3.38 4.95 -2.28
CA LEU A 253 -3.23 3.50 -2.45
C LEU A 253 -2.68 3.14 -3.85
N ALA A 254 -3.18 3.78 -4.90
CA ALA A 254 -2.71 3.60 -6.27
C ALA A 254 -1.27 4.13 -6.45
N ALA A 255 -0.95 5.32 -5.94
CA ALA A 255 0.39 5.90 -6.00
C ALA A 255 1.41 5.05 -5.20
N LYS A 256 1.02 4.56 -4.03
CA LYS A 256 1.80 3.62 -3.20
C LYS A 256 2.03 2.27 -3.88
N SER A 257 1.16 1.90 -4.83
CA SER A 257 1.32 0.73 -5.68
C SER A 257 2.23 0.97 -6.89
N GLY A 258 2.72 2.19 -7.10
CA GLY A 258 3.62 2.56 -8.20
C GLY A 258 2.93 3.02 -9.48
N SER A 259 1.63 3.35 -9.44
CA SER A 259 0.93 3.94 -10.59
C SER A 259 1.53 5.31 -10.94
N GLU A 260 1.86 5.51 -12.22
CA GLU A 260 2.43 6.76 -12.75
C GLU A 260 1.36 7.75 -13.22
N THR A 261 0.15 7.28 -13.51
CA THR A 261 -0.96 8.05 -14.09
C THR A 261 -1.99 8.54 -13.07
N VAL A 262 -1.98 8.00 -11.85
CA VAL A 262 -2.90 8.44 -10.80
C VAL A 262 -2.51 9.81 -10.24
N ALA A 263 -3.50 10.62 -9.86
CA ALA A 263 -3.27 11.89 -9.21
C ALA A 263 -2.41 11.72 -7.95
N ASN A 264 -1.33 12.50 -7.86
CA ASN A 264 -0.39 12.51 -6.75
C ASN A 264 -0.38 13.87 -6.04
N CYS A 265 0.53 14.07 -5.08
CA CYS A 265 0.64 15.33 -4.34
C CYS A 265 0.78 16.55 -5.28
N ALA A 266 1.63 16.44 -6.32
CA ALA A 266 1.87 17.52 -7.27
C ALA A 266 0.68 17.76 -8.23
N SER A 267 -0.07 16.72 -8.60
CA SER A 267 -1.30 16.85 -9.40
C SER A 267 -2.33 17.77 -8.74
N CYS A 268 -2.39 17.76 -7.41
CA CYS A 268 -3.28 18.62 -6.63
C CYS A 268 -2.62 19.95 -6.25
N HIS A 269 -1.40 19.93 -5.69
CA HIS A 269 -0.75 21.10 -5.07
C HIS A 269 0.10 21.98 -6.00
N GLY A 270 0.38 21.52 -7.22
CA GLY A 270 1.40 22.14 -8.08
C GLY A 270 2.79 21.49 -7.91
N VAL A 271 3.74 21.88 -8.76
CA VAL A 271 5.11 21.32 -8.77
C VAL A 271 6.08 22.33 -8.16
N HIS A 272 6.29 23.47 -8.83
CA HIS A 272 7.11 24.58 -8.31
C HIS A 272 6.23 25.65 -7.65
N ASN A 273 5.03 25.88 -8.18
CA ASN A 273 4.01 26.80 -7.68
C ASN A 273 3.19 26.28 -6.47
N ILE A 274 3.82 25.63 -5.48
CA ILE A 274 3.12 25.08 -4.30
C ILE A 274 2.61 26.22 -3.41
N LEU A 275 1.32 26.55 -3.51
CA LEU A 275 0.66 27.65 -2.80
C LEU A 275 -0.29 27.16 -1.69
N PRO A 276 -0.45 27.90 -0.58
CA PRO A 276 -1.36 27.52 0.49
C PRO A 276 -2.82 27.56 0.00
N SER A 277 -3.70 26.72 0.57
CA SER A 277 -5.11 26.63 0.15
C SER A 277 -5.91 27.93 0.30
N SER A 278 -5.43 28.88 1.09
CA SER A 278 -6.01 30.22 1.22
C SER A 278 -5.66 31.17 0.06
N ASP A 279 -4.59 30.93 -0.70
CA ASP A 279 -4.22 31.76 -1.85
C ASP A 279 -5.22 31.50 -3.00
N PRO A 280 -5.90 32.52 -3.57
CA PRO A 280 -6.83 32.36 -4.68
C PRO A 280 -6.22 31.73 -5.93
N ARG A 281 -4.90 31.76 -6.09
CA ARG A 281 -4.16 31.15 -7.22
C ARG A 281 -3.79 29.69 -6.97
N SER A 282 -3.95 29.19 -5.74
CA SER A 282 -3.63 27.80 -5.42
C SER A 282 -4.61 26.85 -6.11
N THR A 283 -4.10 25.80 -6.74
CA THR A 283 -4.92 24.73 -7.35
C THR A 283 -5.77 23.97 -6.32
N ILE A 284 -5.40 24.00 -5.03
CA ILE A 284 -6.19 23.47 -3.92
C ILE A 284 -7.08 24.51 -3.21
N ASN A 285 -7.19 25.74 -3.73
CA ASN A 285 -8.18 26.70 -3.26
C ASN A 285 -9.59 26.18 -3.51
N SER A 286 -10.52 26.37 -2.57
CA SER A 286 -11.89 25.83 -2.67
C SER A 286 -12.64 26.25 -3.95
N LYS A 287 -12.33 27.42 -4.52
CA LYS A 287 -12.90 27.89 -5.80
C LYS A 287 -12.31 27.18 -7.03
N ASN A 288 -11.08 26.69 -6.93
CA ASN A 288 -10.32 26.09 -8.03
C ASN A 288 -10.41 24.55 -8.05
N LEU A 289 -10.77 23.91 -6.93
CA LEU A 289 -10.80 22.46 -6.79
C LEU A 289 -11.62 21.74 -7.89
N ALA A 290 -12.73 22.32 -8.36
CA ALA A 290 -13.52 21.75 -9.45
C ALA A 290 -12.72 21.67 -10.77
N ALA A 291 -11.95 22.71 -11.10
CA ALA A 291 -11.07 22.72 -12.26
C ALA A 291 -9.86 21.78 -12.07
N THR A 292 -9.30 21.72 -10.86
CA THR A 292 -8.17 20.83 -10.53
C THR A 292 -8.57 19.35 -10.64
N CYS A 293 -9.70 18.94 -10.07
CA CYS A 293 -10.23 17.58 -10.21
C CYS A 293 -10.69 17.29 -11.64
N GLY A 294 -11.28 18.27 -12.33
CA GLY A 294 -11.77 18.16 -13.71
C GLY A 294 -10.69 17.83 -14.75
N ARG A 295 -9.39 18.01 -14.43
CA ARG A 295 -8.26 17.55 -15.26
C ARG A 295 -8.22 16.03 -15.45
N CYS A 296 -8.71 15.27 -14.47
CA CYS A 296 -8.74 13.81 -14.50
C CYS A 296 -10.17 13.24 -14.45
N HIS A 297 -11.15 14.03 -14.01
CA HIS A 297 -12.56 13.66 -13.91
C HIS A 297 -13.44 14.57 -14.80
N PRO A 298 -13.35 14.43 -16.14
CA PRO A 298 -14.14 15.23 -17.05
C PRO A 298 -15.64 14.98 -16.85
N GLY A 299 -16.44 16.05 -16.78
CA GLY A 299 -17.88 15.96 -16.58
C GLY A 299 -18.36 15.92 -15.13
N ALA A 300 -17.49 15.78 -14.13
CA ALA A 300 -17.88 15.84 -12.70
C ALA A 300 -18.49 17.20 -12.29
N GLY A 301 -18.21 18.27 -13.03
CA GLY A 301 -18.87 19.57 -12.94
C GLY A 301 -18.64 20.34 -11.63
N HIS A 302 -19.35 21.46 -11.47
CA HIS A 302 -19.27 22.31 -10.27
C HIS A 302 -20.20 21.86 -9.13
N ARG A 303 -21.09 20.89 -9.37
CA ARG A 303 -21.97 20.29 -8.34
C ARG A 303 -21.23 19.34 -7.40
N PHE A 304 -19.99 18.99 -7.75
CA PHE A 304 -19.08 18.22 -6.94
C PHE A 304 -18.74 18.99 -5.64
N ALA A 305 -19.43 18.66 -4.55
CA ALA A 305 -19.13 19.18 -3.22
C ALA A 305 -17.83 18.52 -2.70
N ILE A 306 -16.70 19.17 -2.97
CA ILE A 306 -15.37 18.63 -2.67
C ILE A 306 -15.10 18.74 -1.16
N GLY A 307 -15.30 17.63 -0.46
CA GLY A 307 -14.85 17.46 0.92
C GLY A 307 -13.33 17.56 1.04
N ARG A 308 -12.82 17.70 2.27
CA ARG A 308 -11.38 17.74 2.54
C ARG A 308 -10.73 16.43 2.07
N VAL A 309 -9.70 16.54 1.22
CA VAL A 309 -8.93 15.40 0.70
C VAL A 309 -7.98 14.84 1.77
N HIS A 310 -7.46 15.70 2.65
CA HIS A 310 -6.69 15.31 3.83
C HIS A 310 -7.52 15.58 5.09
N PHE A 311 -7.76 14.54 5.87
CA PHE A 311 -8.35 14.65 7.20
C PHE A 311 -7.26 14.98 8.22
N THR A 312 -7.64 15.66 9.31
CA THR A 312 -6.83 15.68 10.54
C THR A 312 -7.44 14.73 11.55
N GLU A 313 -6.66 14.07 12.42
CA GLU A 313 -7.22 13.20 13.48
C GLU A 313 -8.24 13.93 14.39
N ALA A 314 -8.10 15.26 14.53
CA ALA A 314 -9.05 16.13 15.23
C ALA A 314 -10.15 16.77 14.35
N GLY A 315 -10.38 16.28 13.12
CA GLY A 315 -11.18 16.98 12.10
C GLY A 315 -12.05 16.09 11.22
N THR A 316 -13.01 15.41 11.85
CA THR A 316 -14.18 14.71 11.25
C THR A 316 -14.03 14.23 9.81
N GLU A 317 -13.74 12.94 9.66
CA GLU A 317 -14.34 12.10 8.63
C GLU A 317 -15.83 12.47 8.43
N LEU A 318 -16.33 12.42 7.19
CA LEU A 318 -17.74 12.71 6.92
C LEU A 318 -18.63 11.89 7.86
N ARG A 319 -19.52 12.56 8.60
CA ARG A 319 -20.32 11.93 9.67
C ARG A 319 -21.01 10.65 9.19
N ALA A 320 -21.49 10.63 7.94
CA ALA A 320 -22.06 9.46 7.28
C ALA A 320 -21.08 8.26 7.17
N VAL A 321 -19.86 8.46 6.66
CA VAL A 321 -18.85 7.39 6.52
C VAL A 321 -18.45 6.85 7.91
N GLY A 322 -18.26 7.73 8.89
CA GLY A 322 -17.99 7.32 10.27
C GLY A 322 -19.15 6.57 10.93
N TRP A 323 -20.40 6.87 10.57
CA TRP A 323 -21.58 6.07 10.97
C TRP A 323 -21.60 4.69 10.31
N VAL A 324 -21.36 4.61 8.99
CA VAL A 324 -21.28 3.35 8.25
C VAL A 324 -20.17 2.46 8.82
N ARG A 325 -18.97 2.99 9.06
CA ARG A 325 -17.89 2.23 9.71
C ARG A 325 -18.31 1.71 11.08
N ARG A 326 -18.89 2.57 11.95
CA ARG A 326 -19.34 2.12 13.28
C ARG A 326 -20.41 1.04 13.20
N PHE A 327 -21.37 1.17 12.28
CA PHE A 327 -22.39 0.15 12.04
C PHE A 327 -21.75 -1.19 11.66
N TYR A 328 -20.86 -1.21 10.66
CA TYR A 328 -20.22 -2.46 10.22
C TYR A 328 -19.28 -3.07 11.28
N LEU A 329 -18.58 -2.24 12.06
CA LEU A 329 -17.76 -2.70 13.18
C LEU A 329 -18.56 -3.39 14.30
N TRP A 330 -19.87 -3.13 14.41
CA TRP A 330 -20.77 -3.88 15.30
C TRP A 330 -21.44 -5.06 14.61
N VAL A 331 -21.93 -4.88 13.37
CA VAL A 331 -22.69 -5.94 12.66
C VAL A 331 -21.81 -7.13 12.28
N ILE A 332 -20.53 -6.92 11.91
CA ILE A 332 -19.65 -8.02 11.50
C ILE A 332 -19.35 -8.95 12.69
N PRO A 333 -18.85 -8.48 13.85
CA PRO A 333 -18.65 -9.36 15.01
C PRO A 333 -19.95 -9.99 15.53
N LEU A 334 -21.08 -9.27 15.47
CA LEU A 334 -22.38 -9.79 15.90
C LEU A 334 -22.83 -10.95 15.00
N THR A 335 -22.92 -10.72 13.69
CA THR A 335 -23.37 -11.72 12.72
C THR A 335 -22.43 -12.92 12.68
N ILE A 336 -21.12 -12.70 12.54
CA ILE A 336 -20.14 -13.79 12.48
C ILE A 336 -20.03 -14.53 13.83
N GLY A 337 -20.16 -13.82 14.96
CA GLY A 337 -20.20 -14.42 16.29
C GLY A 337 -21.43 -15.32 16.50
N LEU A 338 -22.61 -14.89 16.05
CA LEU A 338 -23.84 -15.70 16.07
C LEU A 338 -23.73 -16.92 15.13
N MET A 339 -23.14 -16.75 13.94
CA MET A 339 -22.87 -17.86 13.02
C MET A 339 -21.93 -18.90 13.64
N LEU A 340 -20.82 -18.47 14.25
CA LEU A 340 -19.88 -19.34 14.96
C LEU A 340 -20.55 -20.06 16.14
N LEU A 341 -21.35 -19.36 16.95
CA LEU A 341 -22.07 -19.93 18.08
C LEU A 341 -23.09 -20.99 17.62
N HIS A 342 -23.84 -20.70 16.56
CA HIS A 342 -24.77 -21.64 15.96
C HIS A 342 -24.06 -22.90 15.47
N ASN A 343 -23.00 -22.74 14.67
CA ASN A 343 -22.27 -23.84 14.03
C ASN A 343 -21.51 -24.69 15.05
N ALA A 344 -20.91 -24.06 16.07
CA ALA A 344 -20.30 -24.78 17.18
C ALA A 344 -21.33 -25.60 17.97
N GLY A 345 -22.52 -25.05 18.23
CA GLY A 345 -23.59 -25.76 18.92
C GLY A 345 -24.13 -26.96 18.13
N ASP A 346 -24.37 -26.79 16.83
CA ASP A 346 -24.77 -27.87 15.92
C ASP A 346 -23.70 -28.97 15.85
N TRP A 347 -22.43 -28.59 15.65
CA TRP A 347 -21.29 -29.52 15.60
C TRP A 347 -21.13 -30.31 16.91
N VAL A 348 -21.18 -29.64 18.08
CA VAL A 348 -21.11 -30.29 19.39
C VAL A 348 -22.28 -31.26 19.59
N ARG A 349 -23.51 -30.88 19.20
CA ARG A 349 -24.69 -31.74 19.30
C ARG A 349 -24.58 -32.99 18.43
N LYS A 350 -24.13 -32.85 17.18
CA LYS A 350 -23.88 -33.97 16.26
C LYS A 350 -22.77 -34.89 16.75
N LEU A 351 -21.64 -34.33 17.19
CA LEU A 351 -20.52 -35.11 17.73
C LEU A 351 -20.88 -35.84 19.02
N TYR A 352 -21.66 -35.22 19.92
CA TYR A 352 -22.15 -35.87 21.14
C TYR A 352 -23.09 -37.02 20.81
N ARG A 353 -24.03 -36.83 19.86
CA ARG A 353 -24.91 -37.89 19.34
C ARG A 353 -24.10 -39.07 18.81
N MET A 354 -23.15 -38.83 17.91
CA MET A 354 -22.28 -39.87 17.34
C MET A 354 -21.51 -40.65 18.42
N ARG A 355 -20.96 -39.96 19.42
CA ARG A 355 -20.23 -40.61 20.53
C ARG A 355 -21.13 -41.44 21.44
N LEU A 356 -22.35 -40.99 21.75
CA LEU A 356 -23.26 -41.72 22.64
C LEU A 356 -23.96 -42.89 21.95
N SER A 357 -24.31 -42.76 20.67
CA SER A 357 -25.11 -43.77 19.97
C SER A 357 -24.39 -45.11 19.76
N ARG A 358 -23.07 -45.21 19.98
CA ARG A 358 -22.25 -46.44 19.78
C ARG A 358 -22.39 -47.11 18.41
N ALA A 359 -23.02 -46.46 17.44
CA ALA A 359 -23.13 -46.95 16.08
C ALA A 359 -21.72 -47.01 15.45
N PRO A 360 -21.39 -48.07 14.70
CA PRO A 360 -20.07 -48.19 14.08
C PRO A 360 -19.84 -47.01 13.13
N SER A 361 -18.64 -46.42 13.20
CA SER A 361 -18.19 -45.26 12.41
C SER A 361 -18.02 -45.54 10.91
N THR A 362 -18.69 -46.55 10.37
CA THR A 362 -18.82 -46.75 8.94
C THR A 362 -19.50 -45.54 8.33
N MET A 363 -18.79 -44.88 7.43
CA MET A 363 -19.30 -43.87 6.49
C MET A 363 -20.26 -44.51 5.49
N LEU A 364 -21.32 -45.13 5.99
CA LEU A 364 -22.44 -45.57 5.17
C LEU A 364 -23.15 -44.33 4.65
N PRO A 365 -23.46 -44.25 3.34
CA PRO A 365 -24.41 -43.27 2.85
C PRO A 365 -25.67 -43.39 3.69
N ALA A 366 -26.21 -42.26 4.16
CA ALA A 366 -27.45 -42.29 4.92
C ALA A 366 -28.52 -43.00 4.06
N THR A 367 -29.23 -43.95 4.65
CA THR A 367 -30.11 -44.89 3.94
C THR A 367 -31.45 -44.27 3.51
N GLY A 368 -31.39 -43.07 2.93
CA GLY A 368 -32.51 -42.32 2.40
C GLY A 368 -32.19 -41.80 1.01
N GLU A 369 -33.24 -41.66 0.19
CA GLU A 369 -33.12 -41.21 -1.19
C GLU A 369 -32.37 -39.86 -1.29
N PRO A 370 -31.37 -39.75 -2.20
CA PRO A 370 -30.60 -38.52 -2.35
C PRO A 370 -31.52 -37.37 -2.77
N GLN A 371 -31.45 -36.26 -2.05
CA GLN A 371 -32.40 -35.15 -2.25
C GLN A 371 -31.97 -34.30 -3.43
N PHE A 372 -32.83 -34.18 -4.45
CA PHE A 372 -32.63 -33.21 -5.52
C PHE A 372 -32.60 -31.78 -4.95
N ARG A 373 -31.56 -31.01 -5.29
CA ARG A 373 -31.36 -29.62 -4.84
C ARG A 373 -31.14 -28.63 -5.98
N MET A 374 -30.43 -29.02 -7.04
CA MET A 374 -30.01 -28.09 -8.10
C MET A 374 -30.15 -28.68 -9.50
N PHE A 375 -30.74 -27.92 -10.41
CA PHE A 375 -30.75 -28.20 -11.84
C PHE A 375 -29.35 -28.04 -12.45
N ALA A 376 -29.10 -28.67 -13.60
CA ALA A 376 -27.82 -28.58 -14.30
C ALA A 376 -27.41 -27.13 -14.63
N PHE A 377 -28.37 -26.27 -14.97
CA PHE A 377 -28.18 -24.85 -15.18
C PHE A 377 -27.75 -24.13 -13.89
N GLU A 378 -28.41 -24.39 -12.77
CA GLU A 378 -28.10 -23.76 -11.47
C GLU A 378 -26.71 -24.13 -10.97
N ARG A 379 -26.23 -25.36 -11.22
CA ARG A 379 -24.83 -25.75 -10.97
C ARG A 379 -23.84 -24.89 -11.76
N LEU A 380 -24.13 -24.58 -13.03
CA LEU A 380 -23.29 -23.69 -13.83
C LEU A 380 -23.31 -22.26 -13.28
N GLN A 381 -24.49 -21.75 -12.90
CA GLN A 381 -24.58 -20.43 -12.26
C GLN A 381 -23.78 -20.39 -10.95
N HIS A 382 -23.89 -21.43 -10.12
CA HIS A 382 -23.14 -21.57 -8.88
C HIS A 382 -21.63 -21.65 -9.11
N ALA A 383 -21.16 -22.42 -10.10
CA ALA A 383 -19.74 -22.52 -10.42
C ALA A 383 -19.16 -21.16 -10.87
N LEU A 384 -19.87 -20.44 -11.75
CA LEU A 384 -19.46 -19.11 -12.20
C LEU A 384 -19.51 -18.07 -11.07
N LEU A 385 -20.52 -18.15 -10.18
CA LEU A 385 -20.62 -17.33 -8.98
C LEU A 385 -19.44 -17.59 -8.03
N ALA A 386 -19.14 -18.85 -7.70
CA ALA A 386 -18.08 -19.21 -6.77
C ALA A 386 -16.69 -18.79 -7.28
N VAL A 387 -16.40 -19.01 -8.57
CA VAL A 387 -15.13 -18.60 -9.20
C VAL A 387 -15.02 -17.07 -9.24
N SER A 388 -16.05 -16.36 -9.73
CA SER A 388 -16.02 -14.90 -9.80
C SER A 388 -15.94 -14.24 -8.42
N PHE A 389 -16.72 -14.71 -7.43
CA PHE A 389 -16.66 -14.23 -6.05
C PHE A 389 -15.29 -14.45 -5.41
N THR A 390 -14.67 -15.63 -5.60
CA THR A 390 -13.33 -15.92 -5.05
C THR A 390 -12.28 -14.97 -5.63
N ILE A 391 -12.32 -14.72 -6.95
CA ILE A 391 -11.41 -13.78 -7.61
C ILE A 391 -11.69 -12.34 -7.16
N LEU A 392 -12.96 -11.94 -7.01
CA LEU A 392 -13.37 -10.63 -6.51
C LEU A 392 -12.86 -10.37 -5.08
N ALA A 393 -13.04 -11.33 -4.17
CA ALA A 393 -12.56 -11.24 -2.80
C ALA A 393 -11.03 -11.09 -2.78
N TRP A 394 -10.29 -11.98 -3.44
CA TRP A 394 -8.82 -11.93 -3.48
C TRP A 394 -8.29 -10.61 -4.09
N SER A 395 -8.80 -10.22 -5.26
CA SER A 395 -8.38 -9.00 -5.95
C SER A 395 -8.80 -7.72 -5.22
N GLY A 396 -10.00 -7.70 -4.61
CA GLY A 396 -10.50 -6.57 -3.82
C GLY A 396 -9.66 -6.32 -2.56
N PHE A 397 -9.34 -7.38 -1.81
CA PHE A 397 -8.40 -7.24 -0.70
C PHE A 397 -6.99 -6.84 -1.19
N ALA A 398 -6.55 -7.32 -2.36
CA ALA A 398 -5.23 -6.98 -2.92
C ALA A 398 -5.14 -5.50 -3.38
N LEU A 399 -6.27 -4.88 -3.73
CA LEU A 399 -6.36 -3.44 -3.96
C LEU A 399 -6.25 -2.65 -2.65
N GLN A 400 -6.97 -3.06 -1.59
CA GLN A 400 -6.96 -2.37 -0.29
C GLN A 400 -5.62 -2.52 0.47
N TYR A 401 -4.94 -3.66 0.34
CA TYR A 401 -3.75 -4.00 1.12
C TYR A 401 -2.53 -4.36 0.24
N PRO A 402 -2.04 -3.43 -0.61
CA PRO A 402 -0.96 -3.70 -1.58
C PRO A 402 0.32 -4.27 -0.96
N GLY A 403 0.70 -3.82 0.24
CA GLY A 403 1.96 -4.21 0.89
C GLY A 403 2.00 -5.62 1.49
N ARG A 404 0.95 -6.45 1.33
CA ARG A 404 0.87 -7.78 1.94
C ARG A 404 1.41 -8.88 1.02
N TRP A 405 1.96 -9.94 1.61
CA TRP A 405 2.65 -11.01 0.87
C TRP A 405 1.77 -11.72 -0.16
N TRP A 406 0.48 -11.89 0.13
CA TRP A 406 -0.50 -12.54 -0.74
C TRP A 406 -1.01 -11.63 -1.88
N ALA A 407 -0.74 -10.32 -1.82
CA ALA A 407 -1.00 -9.38 -2.92
C ALA A 407 0.19 -9.31 -3.90
N LYS A 408 1.41 -9.69 -3.46
CA LYS A 408 2.63 -9.64 -4.29
C LYS A 408 2.56 -10.36 -5.64
N PRO A 409 1.90 -11.52 -5.81
CA PRO A 409 1.81 -12.17 -7.12
C PRO A 409 1.17 -11.27 -8.18
N MET A 410 0.19 -10.44 -7.79
CA MET A 410 -0.47 -9.50 -8.70
C MET A 410 0.33 -8.21 -8.93
N LEU A 411 1.37 -7.94 -8.12
CA LEU A 411 2.22 -6.75 -8.26
C LEU A 411 3.36 -6.92 -9.28
N LEU A 412 3.66 -8.15 -9.71
CA LEU A 412 4.79 -8.45 -10.62
C LEU A 412 4.69 -7.72 -11.97
N TRP A 413 3.48 -7.44 -12.43
CA TRP A 413 3.21 -6.77 -13.71
C TRP A 413 2.50 -5.41 -13.55
N GLU A 414 2.28 -4.96 -12.31
CA GLU A 414 1.56 -3.70 -12.01
C GLU A 414 2.28 -2.46 -12.58
N GLY A 415 3.60 -2.56 -12.78
CA GLY A 415 4.42 -1.50 -13.38
C GLY A 415 4.26 -1.31 -14.89
N THR A 416 3.56 -2.22 -15.59
CA THR A 416 3.26 -2.08 -17.03
C THR A 416 1.76 -2.13 -17.34
N MET A 417 0.96 -2.84 -16.54
CA MET A 417 -0.50 -2.88 -16.65
C MET A 417 -1.14 -2.90 -15.26
N PRO A 418 -2.30 -2.25 -15.04
CA PRO A 418 -2.99 -2.23 -13.74
C PRO A 418 -3.72 -3.56 -13.46
N VAL A 419 -2.97 -4.65 -13.33
CA VAL A 419 -3.46 -6.03 -13.28
C VAL A 419 -4.49 -6.24 -12.19
N ARG A 420 -4.28 -5.70 -10.98
CA ARG A 420 -5.25 -5.88 -9.88
C ARG A 420 -6.62 -5.26 -10.20
N SER A 421 -6.63 -4.05 -10.74
CA SER A 421 -7.87 -3.39 -11.15
C SER A 421 -8.53 -4.08 -12.34
N LEU A 422 -7.73 -4.61 -13.29
CA LEU A 422 -8.25 -5.32 -14.45
C LEU A 422 -8.91 -6.65 -14.05
N VAL A 423 -8.21 -7.48 -13.26
CA VAL A 423 -8.73 -8.76 -12.75
C VAL A 423 -10.01 -8.57 -11.94
N HIS A 424 -10.04 -7.56 -11.06
CA HIS A 424 -11.23 -7.25 -10.27
C HIS A 424 -12.43 -6.87 -11.16
N ARG A 425 -12.23 -6.01 -12.17
CA ARG A 425 -13.28 -5.58 -13.11
C ARG A 425 -13.77 -6.72 -14.01
N VAL A 426 -12.89 -7.57 -14.51
CA VAL A 426 -13.28 -8.75 -15.32
C VAL A 426 -14.11 -9.72 -14.48
N ALA A 427 -13.68 -10.01 -13.24
CA ALA A 427 -14.46 -10.84 -12.33
C ALA A 427 -15.82 -10.20 -11.95
N ALA A 428 -15.87 -8.88 -11.81
CA ALA A 428 -17.13 -8.15 -11.58
C ALA A 428 -18.11 -8.28 -12.75
N VAL A 429 -17.64 -8.21 -14.00
CA VAL A 429 -18.49 -8.43 -15.19
C VAL A 429 -19.07 -9.83 -15.20
N VAL A 430 -18.27 -10.86 -14.89
CA VAL A 430 -18.77 -12.24 -14.78
C VAL A 430 -19.80 -12.37 -13.66
N PHE A 431 -19.53 -11.80 -12.49
CA PHE A 431 -20.45 -11.82 -11.35
C PHE A 431 -21.79 -11.15 -11.70
N ILE A 432 -21.76 -9.94 -12.29
CA ILE A 432 -22.95 -9.22 -12.77
C ILE A 432 -23.71 -10.04 -13.81
N ALA A 433 -23.01 -10.63 -14.79
CA ALA A 433 -23.63 -11.47 -15.82
C ALA A 433 -24.34 -12.70 -15.22
N VAL A 434 -23.74 -13.34 -14.20
CA VAL A 434 -24.36 -14.46 -13.48
C VAL A 434 -25.58 -14.02 -12.68
N THR A 435 -25.51 -12.86 -11.99
CA THR A 435 -26.65 -12.29 -11.26
C THR A 435 -27.81 -11.94 -12.21
N LEU A 436 -27.52 -11.30 -13.35
CA LEU A 436 -28.52 -10.99 -14.38
C LEU A 436 -29.11 -12.27 -14.99
N MET A 437 -28.28 -13.27 -15.31
CA MET A 437 -28.71 -14.58 -15.79
C MET A 437 -29.66 -15.27 -14.80
N HIS A 438 -29.43 -15.11 -13.48
CA HIS A 438 -30.32 -15.62 -12.43
C HIS A 438 -31.65 -14.89 -12.38
N VAL A 439 -31.65 -13.55 -12.40
CA VAL A 439 -32.89 -12.78 -12.42
C VAL A 439 -33.70 -13.09 -13.70
N ILE A 440 -33.04 -13.17 -14.85
CA ILE A 440 -33.68 -13.50 -16.13
C ILE A 440 -34.22 -14.93 -16.13
N SER A 441 -33.51 -15.92 -15.58
CA SER A 441 -33.98 -17.32 -15.56
C SER A 441 -35.24 -17.49 -14.69
N LEU A 442 -35.34 -16.78 -13.56
CA LEU A 442 -36.53 -16.76 -12.71
C LEU A 442 -37.74 -16.09 -13.41
N VAL A 443 -37.51 -15.12 -14.29
CA VAL A 443 -38.56 -14.50 -15.10
C VAL A 443 -38.94 -15.38 -16.29
N ALA A 444 -37.97 -15.94 -17.02
CA ALA A 444 -38.23 -16.68 -18.26
C ALA A 444 -38.71 -18.13 -18.03
N ASN A 445 -38.27 -18.81 -16.96
CA ASN A 445 -38.52 -20.23 -16.76
C ASN A 445 -39.49 -20.49 -15.60
N GLY A 446 -40.71 -20.91 -15.92
CA GLY A 446 -41.75 -21.23 -14.94
C GLY A 446 -41.44 -22.43 -14.03
N ASN A 447 -40.55 -23.36 -14.43
CA ASN A 447 -40.12 -24.47 -13.58
C ASN A 447 -39.11 -23.98 -12.54
N LEU A 448 -38.10 -23.21 -12.98
CA LEU A 448 -37.13 -22.59 -12.08
C LEU A 448 -37.83 -21.64 -11.09
N ARG A 449 -38.78 -20.81 -11.57
CA ARG A 449 -39.58 -19.95 -10.68
C ARG A 449 -40.38 -20.73 -9.64
N ARG A 450 -40.87 -21.93 -9.96
CA ARG A 450 -41.55 -22.81 -8.99
C ARG A 450 -40.59 -23.39 -7.96
N HIS A 451 -39.40 -23.83 -8.37
CA HIS A 451 -38.32 -24.28 -7.48
C HIS A 451 -37.95 -23.20 -6.46
N TRP A 452 -37.60 -22.01 -6.94
CA TRP A 452 -37.14 -20.91 -6.07
C TRP A 452 -38.23 -20.27 -5.19
N ARG A 453 -39.53 -20.57 -5.41
CA ARG A 453 -40.59 -20.16 -4.48
C ARG A 453 -40.45 -20.82 -3.10
N GLY A 454 -39.85 -22.02 -3.02
CA GLY A 454 -39.56 -22.69 -1.75
C GLY A 454 -38.51 -21.97 -0.88
N LEU A 455 -37.73 -21.07 -1.48
CA LEU A 455 -36.68 -20.28 -0.83
C LEU A 455 -37.13 -18.86 -0.46
N LEU A 456 -38.42 -18.54 -0.57
CA LEU A 456 -38.98 -17.30 -0.04
C LEU A 456 -39.02 -17.35 1.51
N PRO A 457 -38.73 -16.24 2.22
CA PRO A 457 -38.79 -16.22 3.67
C PRO A 457 -40.23 -16.34 4.16
N ALA A 458 -40.46 -17.26 5.10
CA ALA A 458 -41.75 -17.50 5.72
C ALA A 458 -41.68 -17.26 7.23
N ARG A 459 -42.81 -16.93 7.87
CA ARG A 459 -42.86 -16.72 9.34
C ARG A 459 -42.37 -17.95 10.14
N ARG A 460 -42.55 -19.16 9.59
CA ARG A 460 -42.04 -20.41 10.17
C ARG A 460 -40.52 -20.46 10.29
N ASP A 461 -39.77 -19.76 9.42
CA ASP A 461 -38.31 -19.79 9.43
C ASP A 461 -37.74 -19.18 10.73
N VAL A 462 -38.44 -18.19 11.30
CA VAL A 462 -38.08 -17.59 12.60
C VAL A 462 -38.28 -18.60 13.74
N THR A 463 -39.36 -19.38 13.70
CA THR A 463 -39.61 -20.44 14.70
C THR A 463 -38.68 -21.65 14.52
N GLU A 464 -38.36 -22.04 13.28
CA GLU A 464 -37.36 -23.06 12.97
C GLU A 464 -35.97 -22.64 13.46
N ALA A 465 -35.57 -21.39 13.22
CA ALA A 465 -34.29 -20.83 13.68
C ALA A 465 -34.22 -20.75 15.21
N ALA A 466 -35.26 -20.22 15.88
CA ALA A 466 -35.30 -20.12 17.33
C ALA A 466 -35.31 -21.51 18.00
N GLY A 467 -36.05 -22.48 17.44
CA GLY A 467 -36.04 -23.87 17.89
C GLY A 467 -34.65 -24.51 17.73
N THR A 468 -34.04 -24.36 16.55
CA THR A 468 -32.71 -24.93 16.26
C THR A 468 -31.64 -24.32 17.15
N PHE A 469 -31.66 -23.01 17.35
CA PHE A 469 -30.73 -22.33 18.27
C PHE A 469 -30.89 -22.81 19.73
N ARG A 470 -32.13 -23.00 20.20
CA ARG A 470 -32.41 -23.57 21.54
C ARG A 470 -31.95 -25.04 21.65
N TYR A 471 -32.09 -25.85 20.60
CA TYR A 471 -31.55 -27.20 20.54
C TYR A 471 -30.02 -27.21 20.58
N ASN A 472 -29.37 -26.34 19.80
CA ASN A 472 -27.91 -26.20 19.74
C ASN A 472 -27.32 -25.78 21.11
N LEU A 473 -27.97 -24.83 21.80
CA LEU A 473 -27.65 -24.45 23.19
C LEU A 473 -28.01 -25.53 24.24
N GLY A 474 -28.76 -26.58 23.87
CA GLY A 474 -29.15 -27.66 24.78
C GLY A 474 -30.39 -27.40 25.63
N LEU A 475 -31.14 -26.34 25.33
CA LEU A 475 -32.41 -26.00 25.98
C LEU A 475 -33.58 -26.87 25.47
N LEU A 476 -33.40 -27.59 24.36
CA LEU A 476 -34.31 -28.61 23.84
C LEU A 476 -33.57 -29.95 23.72
N ARG A 477 -34.28 -31.05 24.02
CA ARG A 477 -33.75 -32.42 23.92
C ARG A 477 -33.84 -32.97 22.49
N GLU A 478 -34.91 -32.65 21.79
CA GLU A 478 -35.21 -33.12 20.43
C GLU A 478 -34.90 -32.04 19.39
N ARG A 479 -34.49 -32.48 18.20
CA ARG A 479 -34.20 -31.57 17.06
C ARG A 479 -35.55 -31.17 16.45
N PRO A 480 -35.85 -29.87 16.29
CA PRO A 480 -37.09 -29.44 15.65
C PRO A 480 -37.14 -29.88 14.19
N ALA A 481 -38.36 -30.11 13.67
CA ALA A 481 -38.58 -30.33 12.25
C ALA A 481 -38.17 -29.09 11.44
N THR A 482 -37.62 -29.32 10.25
CA THR A 482 -37.18 -28.27 9.31
C THR A 482 -37.96 -28.38 8.02
N SER A 483 -38.34 -27.25 7.43
CA SER A 483 -38.99 -27.26 6.12
C SER A 483 -38.05 -27.72 5.00
N GLU A 484 -38.61 -28.15 3.86
CA GLU A 484 -37.91 -28.75 2.70
C GLU A 484 -36.62 -28.03 2.32
N HIS A 485 -36.68 -26.69 2.29
CA HIS A 485 -35.51 -25.82 2.35
C HIS A 485 -35.36 -25.27 3.76
N SER A 486 -34.23 -25.56 4.40
CA SER A 486 -34.01 -25.14 5.79
C SER A 486 -33.88 -23.62 5.89
N TYR A 487 -34.17 -23.05 7.07
CA TYR A 487 -33.92 -21.61 7.30
C TYR A 487 -32.46 -21.20 7.06
N VAL A 488 -31.50 -22.14 7.21
CA VAL A 488 -30.07 -21.95 6.92
C VAL A 488 -29.85 -21.71 5.42
N GLU A 489 -30.41 -22.57 4.56
CA GLU A 489 -30.33 -22.46 3.10
C GLU A 489 -31.04 -21.18 2.59
N LYS A 490 -32.21 -20.85 3.16
CA LYS A 490 -32.93 -19.60 2.86
C LYS A 490 -32.11 -18.37 3.26
N ALA A 491 -31.52 -18.37 4.45
CA ALA A 491 -30.69 -17.27 4.94
C ALA A 491 -29.43 -17.08 4.08
N GLU A 492 -28.76 -18.17 3.67
CA GLU A 492 -27.63 -18.13 2.73
C GLU A 492 -28.04 -17.47 1.40
N TYR A 493 -29.13 -17.93 0.79
CA TYR A 493 -29.58 -17.38 -0.48
C TYR A 493 -29.89 -15.88 -0.39
N TRP A 494 -30.68 -15.46 0.61
CA TRP A 494 -31.04 -14.05 0.76
C TRP A 494 -29.87 -13.15 1.16
N ALA A 495 -28.91 -13.67 1.94
CA ALA A 495 -27.66 -12.97 2.21
C ALA A 495 -26.84 -12.76 0.92
N VAL A 496 -26.77 -13.76 0.04
CA VAL A 496 -26.10 -13.64 -1.26
C VAL A 496 -26.85 -12.68 -2.19
N VAL A 497 -28.18 -12.72 -2.25
CA VAL A 497 -28.99 -11.79 -3.07
C VAL A 497 -28.80 -10.34 -2.61
N TRP A 498 -28.87 -10.09 -1.29
CA TRP A 498 -28.63 -8.77 -0.71
C TRP A 498 -27.19 -8.29 -0.95
N GLY A 499 -26.21 -9.13 -0.62
CA GLY A 499 -24.80 -8.83 -0.81
C GLY A 499 -24.47 -8.54 -2.29
N ALA A 500 -25.01 -9.33 -3.23
CA ALA A 500 -24.86 -9.07 -4.65
C ALA A 500 -25.43 -7.71 -5.06
N ALA A 501 -26.64 -7.35 -4.61
CA ALA A 501 -27.24 -6.06 -4.90
C ALA A 501 -26.39 -4.88 -4.37
N VAL A 502 -25.93 -4.96 -3.12
CA VAL A 502 -25.09 -3.93 -2.49
C VAL A 502 -23.72 -3.83 -3.18
N MET A 503 -23.07 -4.96 -3.46
CA MET A 503 -21.75 -5.02 -4.09
C MET A 503 -21.77 -4.55 -5.55
N ILE A 504 -22.80 -4.90 -6.32
CA ILE A 504 -22.97 -4.44 -7.71
C ILE A 504 -23.28 -2.95 -7.73
N LEU A 505 -24.23 -2.45 -6.92
CA LEU A 505 -24.58 -1.03 -6.90
C LEU A 505 -23.39 -0.15 -6.52
N SER A 506 -22.73 -0.47 -5.40
CA SER A 506 -21.54 0.25 -4.95
C SER A 506 -20.36 0.10 -5.93
N GLY A 507 -20.13 -1.09 -6.48
CA GLY A 507 -19.07 -1.35 -7.45
C GLY A 507 -19.25 -0.58 -8.76
N VAL A 508 -20.48 -0.51 -9.29
CA VAL A 508 -20.79 0.26 -10.51
C VAL A 508 -20.62 1.76 -10.27
N MET A 509 -21.03 2.28 -9.11
CA MET A 509 -20.79 3.69 -8.74
C MET A 509 -19.29 4.03 -8.68
N LEU A 510 -18.45 3.11 -8.18
CA LEU A 510 -17.00 3.29 -8.08
C LEU A 510 -16.27 3.09 -9.42
N TRP A 511 -16.79 2.23 -10.29
CA TRP A 511 -16.26 2.05 -11.65
C TRP A 511 -16.60 3.26 -12.52
N ALA A 512 -17.88 3.63 -12.61
CA ALA A 512 -18.36 4.77 -13.38
C ALA A 512 -18.29 6.07 -12.55
N SER A 513 -17.14 6.32 -11.91
CA SER A 513 -16.99 7.40 -10.92
C SER A 513 -17.24 8.79 -11.50
N ASP A 514 -16.81 9.08 -12.73
CA ASP A 514 -17.04 10.38 -13.39
C ASP A 514 -18.54 10.64 -13.61
N PHE A 515 -19.27 9.63 -14.08
CA PHE A 515 -20.73 9.67 -14.21
C PHE A 515 -21.39 9.81 -12.84
N ALA A 516 -20.97 9.02 -11.85
CA ALA A 516 -21.48 9.12 -10.49
C ALA A 516 -21.27 10.53 -9.91
N MET A 517 -20.11 11.16 -10.10
CA MET A 517 -19.81 12.51 -9.62
C MET A 517 -20.57 13.62 -10.36
N ALA A 518 -20.96 13.40 -11.62
CA ALA A 518 -21.80 14.34 -12.36
C ALA A 518 -23.22 14.49 -11.77
N TRP A 519 -23.75 13.42 -11.15
CA TRP A 519 -25.11 13.37 -10.60
C TRP A 519 -25.17 13.34 -9.06
N LEU A 520 -24.11 12.87 -8.38
CA LEU A 520 -24.10 12.57 -6.95
C LEU A 520 -22.93 13.28 -6.25
N PRO A 521 -23.10 13.70 -4.98
CA PRO A 521 -22.03 14.34 -4.22
C PRO A 521 -20.91 13.34 -3.88
N LYS A 522 -19.66 13.83 -3.79
CA LYS A 522 -18.49 13.02 -3.41
C LYS A 522 -18.73 12.16 -2.16
N SER A 523 -19.45 12.70 -1.18
CA SER A 523 -19.81 12.05 0.07
C SER A 523 -20.45 10.68 -0.13
N LEU A 524 -21.24 10.51 -1.19
CA LEU A 524 -21.93 9.25 -1.47
C LEU A 524 -20.99 8.21 -2.10
N LEU A 525 -19.96 8.62 -2.83
CA LEU A 525 -18.88 7.75 -3.30
C LEU A 525 -17.95 7.32 -2.16
N ASP A 526 -17.67 8.21 -1.21
CA ASP A 526 -16.92 7.87 0.01
C ASP A 526 -17.69 6.86 0.86
N VAL A 527 -19.02 7.02 0.99
CA VAL A 527 -19.92 6.04 1.61
C VAL A 527 -19.94 4.73 0.82
N ALA A 528 -20.10 4.77 -0.51
CA ALA A 528 -20.11 3.57 -1.35
C ALA A 528 -18.78 2.78 -1.24
N THR A 529 -17.64 3.47 -1.17
CA THR A 529 -16.33 2.85 -0.93
C THR A 529 -16.31 2.10 0.41
N ALA A 530 -16.80 2.73 1.49
CA ALA A 530 -16.84 2.11 2.80
C ALA A 530 -17.82 0.92 2.86
N VAL A 531 -19.03 1.05 2.29
CA VAL A 531 -20.00 -0.04 2.19
C VAL A 531 -19.44 -1.20 1.38
N HIS A 532 -18.89 -0.95 0.19
CA HIS A 532 -18.29 -1.98 -0.67
C HIS A 532 -17.19 -2.77 0.05
N PHE A 533 -16.31 -2.09 0.78
CA PHE A 533 -15.25 -2.76 1.54
C PHE A 533 -15.79 -3.59 2.72
N TYR A 534 -16.67 -3.01 3.56
CA TYR A 534 -17.16 -3.72 4.74
C TYR A 534 -18.15 -4.84 4.40
N GLU A 535 -18.95 -4.69 3.34
CA GLU A 535 -19.82 -5.74 2.81
C GLU A 535 -18.98 -6.88 2.22
N ALA A 536 -17.88 -6.59 1.51
CA ALA A 536 -16.94 -7.62 1.04
C ALA A 536 -16.32 -8.41 2.21
N VAL A 537 -15.98 -7.75 3.33
CA VAL A 537 -15.52 -8.42 4.56
C VAL A 537 -16.62 -9.31 5.15
N LEU A 538 -17.84 -8.79 5.31
CA LEU A 538 -18.98 -9.53 5.84
C LEU A 538 -19.31 -10.76 4.99
N ALA A 539 -19.45 -10.58 3.67
CA ALA A 539 -19.76 -11.64 2.72
C ALA A 539 -18.66 -12.71 2.69
N THR A 540 -17.38 -12.32 2.65
CA THR A 540 -16.26 -13.28 2.67
C THR A 540 -16.27 -14.11 3.97
N LEU A 541 -16.45 -13.47 5.12
CA LEU A 541 -16.52 -14.16 6.40
C LEU A 541 -17.76 -15.05 6.51
N ALA A 542 -18.93 -14.62 6.02
CA ALA A 542 -20.14 -15.43 6.00
C ALA A 542 -19.97 -16.69 5.12
N ILE A 543 -19.36 -16.58 3.94
CA ILE A 543 -19.06 -17.74 3.10
C ILE A 543 -18.09 -18.71 3.81
N LEU A 544 -17.03 -18.20 4.45
CA LEU A 544 -16.04 -19.03 5.14
C LEU A 544 -16.56 -19.68 6.44
N VAL A 545 -17.41 -18.99 7.20
CA VAL A 545 -17.87 -19.44 8.53
C VAL A 545 -19.16 -20.24 8.46
N TRP A 546 -20.08 -19.84 7.57
CA TRP A 546 -21.43 -20.39 7.51
C TRP A 546 -21.61 -21.33 6.33
N HIS A 547 -21.37 -20.88 5.10
CA HIS A 547 -21.55 -21.72 3.90
C HIS A 547 -20.55 -22.88 3.82
N PHE A 548 -19.26 -22.63 4.05
CA PHE A 548 -18.27 -23.71 4.11
C PHE A 548 -18.52 -24.65 5.30
N TYR A 549 -19.12 -24.18 6.40
CA TYR A 549 -19.58 -25.09 7.45
C TYR A 549 -20.73 -25.98 6.95
N SER A 550 -21.79 -25.40 6.39
CA SER A 550 -22.99 -26.13 5.99
C SER A 550 -22.77 -27.12 4.82
N VAL A 551 -21.72 -26.91 4.03
CA VAL A 551 -21.38 -27.71 2.83
C VAL A 551 -20.15 -28.62 3.00
N ILE A 552 -19.14 -28.25 3.80
CA ILE A 552 -17.87 -29.01 3.93
C ILE A 552 -17.72 -29.62 5.33
N PHE A 553 -17.94 -28.84 6.39
CA PHE A 553 -17.59 -29.23 7.76
C PHE A 553 -18.76 -29.79 8.60
N ASP A 554 -19.99 -29.74 8.09
CA ASP A 554 -21.16 -30.38 8.71
C ASP A 554 -20.94 -31.91 8.78
N PRO A 555 -20.90 -32.52 9.98
CA PRO A 555 -20.73 -33.97 10.14
C PRO A 555 -21.79 -34.84 9.43
N ASP A 556 -22.95 -34.29 9.07
CA ASP A 556 -24.01 -35.01 8.32
C ASP A 556 -23.66 -35.18 6.81
N VAL A 557 -22.71 -34.40 6.26
CA VAL A 557 -22.33 -34.40 4.82
C VAL A 557 -20.80 -34.36 4.55
N TYR A 558 -19.97 -34.40 5.59
CA TYR A 558 -18.52 -34.40 5.48
C TYR A 558 -18.01 -35.54 4.57
N PRO A 559 -17.05 -35.30 3.65
CA PRO A 559 -16.22 -34.10 3.50
C PRO A 559 -16.79 -33.01 2.58
N LEU A 560 -17.89 -33.25 1.86
CA LEU A 560 -18.46 -32.30 0.90
C LEU A 560 -19.89 -32.71 0.51
N ASP A 561 -20.85 -31.79 0.63
CA ASP A 561 -22.15 -31.97 -0.01
C ASP A 561 -22.03 -31.88 -1.54
N THR A 562 -22.38 -32.97 -2.21
CA THR A 562 -22.26 -33.07 -3.67
C THR A 562 -23.33 -32.30 -4.45
N ALA A 563 -24.30 -31.65 -3.81
CA ALA A 563 -25.38 -30.92 -4.48
C ALA A 563 -24.92 -29.97 -5.59
N ALA A 564 -23.85 -29.20 -5.37
CA ALA A 564 -23.29 -28.29 -6.36
C ALA A 564 -22.61 -29.00 -7.56
N LEU A 565 -22.24 -30.26 -7.42
CA LEU A 565 -21.56 -31.08 -8.42
C LEU A 565 -22.54 -32.00 -9.17
N THR A 566 -23.38 -32.74 -8.45
CA THR A 566 -24.28 -33.79 -8.98
C THR A 566 -25.72 -33.32 -9.17
N GLY A 567 -26.13 -32.25 -8.47
CA GLY A 567 -27.52 -31.80 -8.37
C GLY A 567 -28.27 -32.40 -7.17
N PHE A 568 -27.67 -33.36 -6.46
CA PHE A 568 -28.26 -34.10 -5.37
C PHE A 568 -27.44 -33.96 -4.08
N SER A 569 -28.12 -33.72 -2.96
CA SER A 569 -27.49 -33.62 -1.65
C SER A 569 -27.35 -34.99 -0.98
N ALA A 570 -26.22 -35.19 -0.32
CA ALA A 570 -25.97 -36.35 0.54
C ALA A 570 -26.71 -36.26 1.89
N ARG A 571 -27.27 -35.10 2.25
CA ARG A 571 -27.99 -34.90 3.51
C ARG A 571 -29.30 -35.71 3.49
N PRO A 572 -29.52 -36.66 4.41
CA PRO A 572 -30.73 -37.49 4.43
C PRO A 572 -32.00 -36.66 4.59
N ARG A 573 -33.07 -37.07 3.91
CA ARG A 573 -34.40 -36.48 4.08
C ARG A 573 -34.93 -36.78 5.48
N GLN A 574 -35.01 -35.75 6.31
CA GLN A 574 -35.76 -35.80 7.57
C GLN A 574 -37.23 -35.62 7.19
N LEU A 575 -37.97 -36.73 7.15
CA LEU A 575 -39.41 -36.70 6.89
C LEU A 575 -40.10 -35.87 7.98
N GLU A 576 -40.97 -34.94 7.58
CA GLU A 576 -42.02 -34.49 8.48
C GLU A 576 -42.88 -35.71 8.86
N PRO A 577 -43.31 -35.87 10.11
CA PRO A 577 -44.47 -36.70 10.38
C PRO A 577 -45.64 -36.05 9.64
N GLU A 578 -46.12 -36.74 8.61
CA GLU A 578 -47.15 -36.27 7.68
C GLU A 578 -48.34 -35.67 8.46
N ALA A 579 -48.48 -34.35 8.37
CA ALA A 579 -49.67 -33.70 8.89
C ALA A 579 -50.85 -34.30 8.13
N THR A 580 -51.76 -34.94 8.87
CA THR A 580 -52.88 -35.73 8.33
C THR A 580 -53.91 -34.80 7.69
N GLU A 581 -53.58 -34.24 6.53
CA GLU A 581 -54.49 -33.45 5.73
C GLU A 581 -55.26 -34.44 4.83
N THR A 582 -56.51 -34.69 5.22
CA THR A 582 -57.45 -35.59 4.54
C THR A 582 -57.75 -35.10 3.12
N ARG A 583 -56.86 -35.43 2.18
CA ARG A 583 -57.08 -35.22 0.76
C ARG A 583 -57.61 -36.49 0.12
N GLU A 584 -58.93 -36.64 0.17
CA GLU A 584 -59.65 -37.61 -0.67
C GLU A 584 -59.19 -37.45 -2.12
N GLN A 585 -58.63 -38.51 -2.69
CA GLN A 585 -58.39 -38.59 -4.13
C GLN A 585 -59.70 -39.00 -4.80
N PRO A 586 -60.29 -38.19 -5.69
CA PRO A 586 -61.32 -38.70 -6.59
C PRO A 586 -60.66 -39.64 -7.58
N ILE A 587 -60.94 -40.94 -7.44
CA ILE A 587 -60.61 -41.94 -8.44
C ILE A 587 -61.45 -41.66 -9.69
N THR A 588 -60.86 -41.06 -10.71
CA THR A 588 -61.42 -41.05 -12.06
C THR A 588 -60.51 -41.79 -13.02
N LYS A 589 -60.99 -42.95 -13.46
CA LYS A 589 -60.42 -43.77 -14.53
C LYS A 589 -60.52 -43.01 -15.87
N LEU A 590 -59.41 -42.94 -16.60
CA LEU A 590 -59.21 -43.41 -17.99
C LEU A 590 -57.91 -42.86 -18.58
#